data_AF-A0A0A7G2S5-F1
#
_entry.id   AF-A0A0A7G2S5-F1
#
_cell.length_a   1.000
_cell.length_b   1.000
_cell.length_c   1.000
_cell.angle_alpha   90.00
_cell.angle_beta   90.00
_cell.angle_gamma   90.00
#
_symmetry.space_group_name_H-M   'P 1'
#
loop_
_entity.id
_entity.type
_entity.pdbx_description
1 polymer ?
#
loop_
_entity_poly.entity_id
_entity_poly.type
_entity_poly.pdbx_seq_one_letter_code
_entity_poly.pdbx_strand_id
1 'polypeptide(L)'
;MSMLYVNSNYSNEEWEEKEEYYIKECSKILIPPQPDERTIMRLTSEIDTILGEAIIEQAYLKKDLNILKNKLMLSEKELHINIKEKNFKEKALGPIPMAKVTTDDIKCHVTNYLRYTPYEDQDYDIYTLVLLAENRCTFIDAVVKLLSEKKTALIADNAMLKLEGNIRS
;
A
#
# COMPACT_ATOMS: atom_id res chain seq x y z
N MET A 1 5.68 -21.44 17.88
CA MET A 1 5.55 -19.97 17.91
C MET A 1 6.50 -19.45 16.83
N SER A 2 6.00 -19.32 15.60
CA SER A 2 6.82 -18.91 14.45
C SER A 2 6.91 -17.39 14.47
N MET A 3 8.12 -16.83 14.62
CA MET A 3 8.33 -15.41 14.37
C MET A 3 8.08 -15.17 12.88
N LEU A 4 6.97 -14.50 12.55
CA LEU A 4 6.74 -13.99 11.21
C LEU A 4 7.79 -12.92 10.93
N TYR A 5 8.88 -13.30 10.27
CA TYR A 5 9.76 -12.36 9.61
C TYR A 5 8.94 -11.69 8.51
N VAL A 6 8.61 -10.41 8.70
CA VAL A 6 8.00 -9.58 7.66
C VAL A 6 9.06 -9.38 6.58
N ASN A 7 8.90 -10.11 5.48
CA ASN A 7 9.82 -10.09 4.35
C ASN A 7 9.35 -9.00 3.38
N SER A 8 10.19 -8.00 3.08
CA SER A 8 9.80 -6.86 2.24
C SER A 8 9.63 -7.22 0.76
N ASN A 9 9.92 -8.45 0.36
CA ASN A 9 9.96 -8.88 -1.04
C ASN A 9 8.95 -10.01 -1.29
N TYR A 10 7.68 -9.77 -0.95
CA TYR A 10 6.63 -10.70 -1.36
C TYR A 10 6.48 -10.69 -2.88
N SER A 11 6.49 -11.88 -3.48
CA SER A 11 5.91 -12.13 -4.79
C SER A 11 4.41 -11.81 -4.80
N ASN A 12 3.81 -11.74 -5.98
CA ASN A 12 2.37 -11.51 -6.09
C ASN A 12 1.57 -12.64 -5.41
N GLU A 13 1.99 -13.89 -5.59
CA GLU A 13 1.34 -15.06 -4.98
C GLU A 13 1.41 -15.02 -3.44
N GLU A 14 2.60 -14.74 -2.88
CA GLU A 14 2.75 -14.59 -1.42
C GLU A 14 1.89 -13.46 -0.86
N TRP A 15 1.69 -12.40 -1.64
CA TRP A 15 0.82 -11.31 -1.23
C TRP A 15 -0.66 -11.69 -1.27
N GLU A 16 -1.11 -12.43 -2.27
CA GLU A 16 -2.49 -12.95 -2.32
C GLU A 16 -2.78 -13.85 -1.11
N GLU A 17 -1.86 -14.74 -0.75
CA GLU A 17 -1.96 -15.55 0.47
C GLU A 17 -2.04 -14.68 1.74
N LYS A 18 -1.31 -13.55 1.78
CA LYS A 18 -1.37 -12.59 2.89
C LYS A 18 -2.70 -11.84 2.95
N GLU A 19 -3.27 -11.44 1.82
CA GLU A 19 -4.60 -10.84 1.81
C GLU A 19 -5.66 -11.81 2.32
N GLU A 20 -5.63 -13.07 1.86
CA GLU A 20 -6.51 -14.12 2.34
C GLU A 20 -6.37 -14.37 3.84
N TYR A 21 -5.13 -14.38 4.36
CA TYR A 21 -4.87 -14.46 5.79
C TYR A 21 -5.58 -13.34 6.55
N TYR A 22 -5.39 -12.07 6.17
CA TYR A 22 -6.03 -10.95 6.87
C TYR A 22 -7.55 -10.98 6.76
N ILE A 23 -8.11 -11.29 5.59
CA ILE A 23 -9.56 -11.44 5.40
C ILE A 23 -10.09 -12.50 6.37
N LYS A 24 -9.45 -13.66 6.43
CA LYS A 24 -9.84 -14.76 7.30
C LYS A 24 -9.73 -14.37 8.77
N GLU A 25 -8.62 -13.82 9.22
CA GLU A 25 -8.43 -13.45 10.62
C GLU A 25 -9.40 -12.34 11.05
N CYS A 26 -9.59 -11.29 10.24
CA CYS A 26 -10.56 -10.24 10.54
C CYS A 26 -12.00 -10.76 10.60
N SER A 27 -12.37 -11.72 9.74
CA SER A 27 -13.72 -12.30 9.71
C SER A 27 -14.04 -13.16 10.94
N LYS A 28 -13.02 -13.77 11.57
CA LYS A 28 -13.18 -14.56 12.80
C LYS A 28 -13.52 -13.71 14.02
N ILE A 29 -13.14 -12.43 14.01
CA ILE A 29 -13.34 -11.52 15.14
C ILE A 29 -14.78 -11.00 15.12
N LEU A 30 -15.68 -11.78 15.72
CA LEU A 30 -17.08 -11.44 15.92
C LEU A 30 -17.28 -10.89 17.34
N ILE A 31 -17.68 -9.62 17.44
CA ILE A 31 -18.00 -8.98 18.72
C ILE A 31 -19.47 -9.29 19.01
N PRO A 32 -19.79 -10.03 20.08
CA PRO A 32 -21.19 -10.27 20.46
C PRO A 32 -21.82 -8.97 20.96
N PRO A 33 -23.16 -8.82 20.89
CA PRO A 33 -23.85 -7.57 21.26
C PRO A 33 -23.74 -7.22 22.75
N GLN A 34 -23.44 -8.20 23.60
CA GLN A 34 -23.22 -8.03 25.04
C GLN A 34 -22.02 -8.90 25.45
N PRO A 35 -20.78 -8.47 25.15
CA PRO A 35 -19.60 -9.24 25.50
C PRO A 35 -19.38 -9.20 27.03
N ASP A 36 -19.03 -10.32 27.63
CA ASP A 36 -18.56 -10.34 29.03
C ASP A 36 -17.08 -9.90 29.12
N GLU A 37 -16.60 -9.57 30.31
CA GLU A 37 -15.23 -9.08 30.51
C GLU A 37 -14.18 -10.06 29.95
N ARG A 38 -14.41 -11.37 30.11
CA ARG A 38 -13.50 -12.41 29.61
C ARG A 38 -13.45 -12.42 28.09
N THR A 39 -14.60 -12.28 27.42
CA THR A 39 -14.68 -12.18 25.96
C THR A 39 -14.00 -10.92 25.47
N ILE A 40 -14.20 -9.78 26.14
CA ILE A 40 -13.53 -8.53 25.79
C ILE A 40 -12.02 -8.68 25.87
N MET A 41 -11.49 -9.23 26.97
CA MET A 41 -10.05 -9.44 27.14
C MET A 41 -9.46 -10.35 26.06
N ARG A 42 -10.14 -11.46 25.76
CA ARG A 42 -9.71 -12.40 24.70
C ARG A 42 -9.69 -11.72 23.33
N LEU A 43 -10.80 -11.09 22.93
CA LEU A 43 -10.92 -10.44 21.62
C LEU A 43 -9.96 -9.27 21.47
N THR A 44 -9.72 -8.50 22.55
CA THR A 44 -8.74 -7.40 22.53
C THR A 44 -7.33 -7.94 22.27
N SER A 45 -6.95 -9.03 22.93
CA SER A 45 -5.63 -9.65 22.72
C SER A 45 -5.47 -10.24 21.31
N GLU A 46 -6.53 -10.83 20.75
CA GLU A 46 -6.55 -11.34 19.38
C GLU A 46 -6.40 -10.18 18.38
N ILE A 47 -7.17 -9.10 18.56
CA ILE A 47 -7.08 -7.90 17.72
C ILE A 47 -5.68 -7.28 17.82
N ASP A 48 -5.10 -7.15 19.01
CA ASP A 48 -3.79 -6.54 19.20
C ASP A 48 -2.68 -7.30 18.47
N THR A 49 -2.79 -8.63 18.42
CA THR A 49 -1.83 -9.47 17.69
C THR A 49 -1.89 -9.19 16.19
N ILE A 50 -3.07 -9.26 15.60
CA ILE A 50 -3.25 -9.09 14.14
C ILE A 50 -3.01 -7.63 13.73
N LEU A 51 -3.44 -6.67 14.56
CA LEU A 51 -3.23 -5.24 14.33
C LEU A 51 -1.75 -4.88 14.39
N GLY A 52 -0.99 -5.47 15.32
CA GLY A 52 0.46 -5.29 15.42
C GLY A 52 1.16 -5.74 14.14
N GLU A 53 0.83 -6.92 13.63
CA GLU A 53 1.33 -7.43 12.35
C GLU A 53 0.97 -6.50 11.19
N ALA A 54 -0.31 -6.10 11.09
CA ALA A 54 -0.81 -5.25 10.00
C ALA A 54 -0.15 -3.86 9.99
N ILE A 55 0.13 -3.26 11.15
CA ILE A 55 0.82 -1.97 11.26
C ILE A 55 2.26 -2.07 10.75
N ILE A 56 2.96 -3.16 11.08
CA ILE A 56 4.32 -3.39 10.62
C ILE A 56 4.33 -3.52 9.09
N GLU A 57 3.45 -4.36 8.53
CA GLU A 57 3.29 -4.52 7.08
C GLU A 57 2.94 -3.20 6.38
N GLN A 58 1.99 -2.45 6.94
CA GLN A 58 1.62 -1.12 6.43
C GLN A 58 2.84 -0.19 6.32
N ALA A 59 3.73 -0.20 7.32
CA ALA A 59 4.93 0.64 7.30
C ALA A 59 5.88 0.24 6.16
N TYR A 60 6.09 -1.06 5.93
CA TYR A 60 6.92 -1.55 4.83
C TYR A 60 6.31 -1.22 3.47
N LEU A 61 5.02 -1.51 3.26
CA LEU A 61 4.34 -1.22 2.00
C LEU A 61 4.37 0.26 1.64
N LYS A 62 4.17 1.16 2.63
CA LYS A 62 4.26 2.61 2.41
C LYS A 62 5.67 3.05 2.06
N LYS A 63 6.69 2.46 2.69
CA LYS A 63 8.09 2.72 2.34
C LYS A 63 8.38 2.30 0.90
N ASP A 64 7.96 1.11 0.50
CA ASP A 64 8.23 0.57 -0.84
C ASP A 64 7.47 1.33 -1.92
N LEU A 65 6.20 1.68 -1.67
CA LEU A 65 5.43 2.56 -2.54
C LEU A 65 6.12 3.90 -2.76
N ASN A 66 6.65 4.51 -1.70
CA ASN A 66 7.38 5.77 -1.80
C ASN A 66 8.67 5.63 -2.63
N ILE A 67 9.39 4.51 -2.47
CA ILE A 67 10.57 4.21 -3.28
C ILE A 67 10.18 4.09 -4.76
N LEU A 68 9.14 3.33 -5.08
CA LEU A 68 8.65 3.13 -6.46
C LEU A 68 8.16 4.45 -7.09
N LYS A 69 7.41 5.27 -6.34
CA LYS A 69 6.98 6.59 -6.80
C LYS A 69 8.16 7.53 -7.08
N ASN A 70 9.18 7.50 -6.23
CA ASN A 70 10.39 8.28 -6.45
C ASN A 70 11.15 7.79 -7.68
N LYS A 71 11.29 6.47 -7.87
CA LYS A 71 11.89 5.87 -9.06
C LYS A 71 11.13 6.28 -10.32
N LEU A 72 9.80 6.19 -10.33
CA LEU A 72 8.95 6.61 -11.44
C LEU A 72 9.20 8.07 -11.80
N MET A 73 9.15 8.96 -10.80
CA MET A 73 9.38 10.38 -11.00
C MET A 73 10.78 10.66 -11.58
N LEU A 74 11.82 9.95 -11.12
CA LEU A 74 13.18 10.10 -11.63
C LEU A 74 13.29 9.62 -13.08
N SER A 75 12.75 8.44 -13.39
CA SER A 75 12.74 7.90 -14.75
C SER A 75 11.98 8.80 -15.73
N GLU A 76 10.83 9.36 -15.31
CA GLU A 76 10.09 10.35 -16.11
C GLU A 76 10.95 11.59 -16.40
N LYS A 77 11.64 12.12 -15.39
CA LYS A 77 12.51 13.30 -15.54
C LYS A 77 13.70 13.03 -16.46
N GLU A 78 14.37 11.91 -16.28
CA GLU A 78 15.53 11.51 -17.09
C GLU A 78 15.15 11.37 -18.57
N LEU A 79 14.06 10.66 -18.87
CA LEU A 79 13.58 10.49 -20.24
C LEU A 79 13.16 11.83 -20.84
N HIS A 80 12.50 12.69 -20.08
CA HIS A 80 12.10 14.02 -20.52
C HIS A 80 13.31 14.89 -20.90
N ILE A 81 14.37 14.87 -20.09
CA ILE A 81 15.62 15.58 -20.36
C ILE A 81 16.28 14.99 -21.61
N ASN A 82 16.41 13.67 -21.69
CA ASN A 82 17.04 12.98 -22.82
C ASN A 82 16.34 13.27 -24.16
N ILE A 83 15.01 13.28 -24.19
CA ILE A 83 14.23 13.61 -25.39
C ILE A 83 14.41 15.09 -25.78
N LYS A 84 14.42 16.00 -24.79
CA LYS A 84 14.67 17.43 -25.05
C LYS A 84 16.06 17.69 -25.61
N GLU A 85 17.09 17.05 -25.06
CA GLU A 85 18.46 17.21 -25.53
C GLU A 85 18.66 16.70 -26.95
N LYS A 86 18.10 15.53 -27.29
CA LYS A 86 18.12 14.98 -28.65
C LYS A 86 17.42 15.92 -29.64
N ASN A 87 16.21 16.37 -29.31
CA ASN A 87 15.46 17.34 -30.12
C ASN A 87 16.19 18.69 -30.28
N PHE A 88 16.96 19.13 -29.27
CA PHE A 88 17.76 20.36 -29.37
C PHE A 88 18.97 20.18 -30.29
N LYS A 89 19.67 19.05 -30.21
CA LYS A 89 20.82 18.72 -31.07
C LYS A 89 20.41 18.57 -32.54
N GLU A 90 19.26 17.96 -32.82
CA GLU A 90 18.74 17.83 -34.20
C GLU A 90 18.35 19.19 -34.80
N LYS A 91 17.79 20.11 -34.00
CA LYS A 91 17.51 21.49 -34.44
C LYS A 91 18.77 22.31 -34.74
N ALA A 92 19.90 22.00 -34.10
CA ALA A 92 21.17 22.67 -34.33
C ALA A 92 21.85 22.26 -35.65
N LEU A 93 21.39 21.18 -36.31
CA LEU A 93 22.04 20.58 -37.50
C LEU A 93 21.43 20.99 -38.86
N GLY A 94 20.36 21.79 -38.93
CA GLY A 94 19.90 22.35 -40.22
C GLY A 94 18.38 22.56 -40.37
N PRO A 95 17.93 23.15 -41.51
CA PRO A 95 16.67 23.88 -41.63
C PRO A 95 15.51 23.00 -42.13
N ILE A 96 15.28 21.84 -41.50
CA ILE A 96 14.03 21.10 -41.76
C ILE A 96 13.04 21.49 -40.66
N PRO A 97 11.85 22.04 -41.01
CA PRO A 97 10.85 22.41 -40.03
C PRO A 97 10.18 21.13 -39.50
N MET A 98 10.85 20.41 -38.62
CA MET A 98 10.16 19.46 -37.76
C MET A 98 9.21 20.26 -36.87
N ALA A 99 7.93 19.89 -36.89
CA ALA A 99 6.90 20.47 -36.03
C ALA A 99 7.46 20.61 -34.61
N LYS A 100 7.28 21.79 -33.99
CA LYS A 100 7.77 22.02 -32.63
C LYS A 100 7.15 20.96 -31.72
N VAL A 101 7.93 19.94 -31.35
CA VAL A 101 7.54 18.96 -30.34
C VAL A 101 7.17 19.73 -29.08
N THR A 102 5.91 19.61 -28.67
CA THR A 102 5.38 20.31 -27.49
C THR A 102 5.78 19.58 -26.22
N THR A 103 5.64 20.24 -25.07
CA THR A 103 5.86 19.58 -23.77
C THR A 103 4.90 18.39 -23.57
N ASP A 104 3.69 18.46 -24.12
CA ASP A 104 2.69 17.40 -23.99
C ASP A 104 3.01 16.20 -24.88
N ASP A 105 3.58 16.43 -26.06
CA ASP A 105 4.10 15.35 -26.92
C ASP A 105 5.22 14.57 -26.23
N ILE A 106 6.14 15.29 -25.56
CA ILE A 106 7.24 14.68 -24.81
C ILE A 106 6.68 13.87 -23.63
N LYS A 107 5.74 14.41 -22.87
CA LYS A 107 5.08 13.68 -21.77
C LYS A 107 4.41 12.40 -22.27
N CYS A 108 3.66 12.49 -23.37
CA CYS A 108 3.01 11.34 -23.99
C CYS A 108 4.03 10.26 -24.38
N HIS A 109 5.15 10.66 -25.00
CA HIS A 109 6.24 9.73 -25.33
C HIS A 109 6.90 9.10 -24.09
N VAL A 110 7.16 9.89 -23.05
CA VAL A 110 7.74 9.39 -21.79
C VAL A 110 6.80 8.37 -21.15
N THR A 111 5.51 8.69 -21.00
CA THR A 111 4.51 7.79 -20.43
C THR A 111 4.38 6.51 -21.24
N ASN A 112 4.30 6.60 -22.57
CA ASN A 112 4.21 5.41 -23.42
C ASN A 112 5.46 4.54 -23.29
N TYR A 113 6.66 5.14 -23.33
CA TYR A 113 7.89 4.39 -23.17
C TYR A 113 7.92 3.63 -21.84
N LEU A 114 7.59 4.31 -20.74
CA LEU A 114 7.61 3.72 -19.41
C LEU A 114 6.49 2.71 -19.15
N ARG A 115 5.39 2.72 -19.91
CA ARG A 115 4.31 1.74 -19.80
C ARG A 115 4.54 0.47 -20.61
N TYR A 116 5.36 0.55 -21.66
CA TYR A 116 5.63 -0.59 -22.55
C TYR A 116 7.05 -1.15 -22.42
N THR A 117 7.82 -0.64 -21.46
CA THR A 117 9.18 -1.13 -21.16
C THR A 117 9.18 -1.77 -19.78
N PRO A 118 9.57 -3.06 -19.67
CA PRO A 118 9.74 -3.71 -18.38
C PRO A 118 10.80 -2.98 -17.54
N TYR A 119 10.58 -2.89 -16.23
CA TYR A 119 11.45 -2.12 -15.34
C TYR A 119 12.46 -3.03 -14.62
N GLU A 120 13.76 -2.69 -14.69
CA GLU A 120 14.85 -3.37 -13.95
C GLU A 120 14.76 -4.92 -14.01
N ASP A 121 14.62 -5.47 -15.22
CA ASP A 121 14.53 -6.92 -15.48
C ASP A 121 13.31 -7.64 -14.85
N GLN A 122 12.29 -6.89 -14.42
CA GLN A 122 11.01 -7.45 -13.96
C GLN A 122 10.04 -7.65 -15.11
N ASP A 123 9.02 -8.50 -14.89
CA ASP A 123 7.94 -8.74 -15.87
C ASP A 123 7.00 -7.54 -16.03
N TYR A 124 7.04 -6.58 -15.11
CA TYR A 124 6.13 -5.45 -15.06
C TYR A 124 6.83 -4.13 -15.38
N ASP A 125 6.07 -3.22 -15.98
CA ASP A 125 6.47 -1.82 -16.11
C ASP A 125 6.33 -1.07 -14.77
N ILE A 126 7.03 0.05 -14.64
CA ILE A 126 7.08 0.79 -13.37
C ILE A 126 5.72 1.39 -12.95
N TYR A 127 4.82 1.70 -13.89
CA TYR A 127 3.47 2.15 -13.52
C TYR A 127 2.67 0.99 -12.93
N THR A 128 2.78 -0.20 -13.51
CA THR A 128 2.12 -1.40 -12.97
C THR A 128 2.64 -1.75 -11.58
N LEU A 129 3.95 -1.64 -11.35
CA LEU A 129 4.53 -1.85 -10.01
C LEU A 129 4.01 -0.84 -8.98
N VAL A 130 3.91 0.45 -9.35
CA VAL A 130 3.32 1.48 -8.49
C VAL A 130 1.86 1.17 -8.19
N LEU A 131 1.07 0.82 -9.20
CA LEU A 131 -0.36 0.50 -9.04
C LEU A 131 -0.56 -0.69 -8.10
N LEU A 132 0.22 -1.75 -8.27
CA LEU A 132 0.19 -2.91 -7.37
C LEU A 132 0.50 -2.46 -5.93
N ALA A 133 1.60 -1.74 -5.70
CA ALA A 133 1.94 -1.24 -4.37
C ALA A 133 0.87 -0.32 -3.75
N GLU A 134 0.18 0.50 -4.55
CA GLU A 134 -0.96 1.32 -4.11
C GLU A 134 -2.15 0.47 -3.67
N ASN A 135 -2.49 -0.57 -4.42
CA ASN A 135 -3.56 -1.50 -4.06
C ASN A 135 -3.25 -2.20 -2.74
N ARG A 136 -2.01 -2.69 -2.56
CA ARG A 136 -1.56 -3.32 -1.31
C ARG A 136 -1.64 -2.37 -0.11
N CYS A 137 -1.19 -1.13 -0.28
CA CYS A 137 -1.32 -0.08 0.74
C CYS A 137 -2.78 0.18 1.10
N THR A 138 -3.66 0.25 0.11
CA THR A 138 -5.10 0.50 0.32
C THR A 138 -5.75 -0.64 1.08
N PHE A 139 -5.43 -1.89 0.72
CA PHE A 139 -5.91 -3.07 1.41
C PHE A 139 -5.48 -3.08 2.88
N ILE A 140 -4.18 -2.92 3.16
CA ILE A 140 -3.68 -2.99 4.54
C ILE A 140 -4.17 -1.81 5.39
N ASP A 141 -4.36 -0.62 4.79
CA ASP A 141 -4.99 0.52 5.46
C ASP A 141 -6.42 0.18 5.90
N ALA A 142 -7.19 -0.53 5.06
CA ALA A 142 -8.54 -0.98 5.41
C ALA A 142 -8.52 -2.02 6.54
N VAL A 143 -7.58 -2.97 6.54
CA VAL A 143 -7.39 -3.95 7.62
C VAL A 143 -7.09 -3.27 8.95
N VAL A 144 -6.10 -2.37 8.98
CA VAL A 144 -5.71 -1.61 10.17
C VAL A 144 -6.88 -0.80 10.71
N LYS A 145 -7.63 -0.14 9.82
CA LYS A 145 -8.82 0.62 10.20
C LYS A 145 -9.89 -0.27 10.83
N LEU A 146 -10.25 -1.37 10.18
CA LEU A 146 -11.27 -2.31 10.68
C LEU A 146 -10.93 -2.86 12.06
N LEU A 147 -9.68 -3.28 12.27
CA LEU A 147 -9.20 -3.80 13.55
C LEU A 147 -9.20 -2.73 14.63
N SER A 148 -8.79 -1.50 14.28
CA SER A 148 -8.81 -0.36 15.21
C SER A 148 -10.23 -0.01 15.65
N GLU A 149 -11.18 0.03 14.71
CA GLU A 149 -12.61 0.28 15.02
C GLU A 149 -13.20 -0.79 15.93
N LYS A 150 -12.91 -2.08 15.65
CA LYS A 150 -13.31 -3.20 16.52
C LYS A 150 -12.72 -3.09 17.93
N LYS A 151 -11.43 -2.71 18.03
CA LYS A 151 -10.78 -2.49 19.33
C LYS A 151 -11.43 -1.35 20.10
N THR A 152 -11.71 -0.23 19.45
CA THR A 152 -12.38 0.91 20.08
C THR A 152 -13.77 0.53 20.59
N ALA A 153 -14.53 -0.26 19.85
CA ALA A 153 -15.84 -0.77 20.29
C ALA A 153 -15.72 -1.61 21.58
N LEU A 154 -14.77 -2.56 21.62
CA LEU A 154 -14.54 -3.39 22.82
C LEU A 154 -14.11 -2.58 24.05
N ILE A 155 -13.31 -1.52 23.86
CA ILE A 155 -12.91 -0.61 24.93
C ILE A 155 -14.14 0.13 25.49
N ALA A 156 -15.04 0.57 24.61
CA ALA A 156 -16.28 1.22 25.02
C ALA A 156 -17.18 0.27 25.81
N ASP A 157 -17.36 -0.97 25.35
CA ASP A 157 -18.15 -1.99 26.05
C ASP A 157 -17.57 -2.28 27.44
N ASN A 158 -16.24 -2.40 27.56
CA ASN A 158 -15.57 -2.62 28.84
C ASN A 158 -15.78 -1.45 29.81
N ALA A 159 -15.74 -0.22 29.31
CA ALA A 159 -16.01 0.96 30.12
C ALA A 159 -17.46 0.98 30.62
N MET A 160 -18.44 0.57 29.79
CA MET A 160 -19.84 0.47 30.19
C MET A 160 -20.06 -0.59 31.27
N LEU A 161 -19.49 -1.80 31.11
CA LEU A 161 -19.59 -2.86 32.12
C LEU A 161 -19.07 -2.42 33.49
N LYS A 162 -17.93 -1.71 33.53
CA LYS A 162 -17.37 -1.18 34.77
C LYS A 162 -18.25 -0.12 35.42
N LEU A 163 -18.89 0.74 34.62
CA LEU A 163 -19.84 1.72 35.13
C LEU A 163 -21.10 1.04 35.70
N GLU A 164 -21.64 0.04 35.02
CA GLU A 164 -22.80 -0.72 35.53
C GLU A 164 -22.48 -1.48 36.81
N GLY A 165 -21.28 -2.07 36.90
CA GLY A 165 -20.81 -2.73 38.12
C GLY A 165 -20.75 -1.77 39.31
N ASN A 166 -20.23 -0.55 39.11
CA ASN A 166 -20.13 0.47 40.16
C ASN A 166 -21.48 1.06 40.60
N ILE A 167 -22.50 1.06 39.74
CA ILE A 167 -23.84 1.53 40.09
C ILE A 167 -24.60 0.49 40.92
N ARG A 168 -24.29 -0.80 40.73
CA ARG A 168 -24.95 -1.92 41.42
C ARG A 168 -24.28 -2.35 42.73
N SER A 169 -23.04 -1.89 42.96
CA SER A 169 -22.29 -2.08 44.22
C SER A 169 -22.60 -0.99 45.23
#